data_AF-A0A1F9MXV7-F1
#
_entry.id   AF-A0A1F9MXV7-F1
#
_cell.length_a   1.000
_cell.length_b   1.000
_cell.length_c   1.000
_cell.angle_alpha   90.00
_cell.angle_beta   90.00
_cell.angle_gamma   90.00
#
_symmetry.space_group_name_H-M   'P 1'
#
loop_
_entity.id
_entity.type
_entity.pdbx_description
1 polymer ?
#
loop_
_entity_poly.entity_id
_entity_poly.type
_entity_poly.pdbx_seq_one_letter_code
_entity_poly.pdbx_strand_id
1 'polypeptide(L)'
;MKIQRLLAVVKKEFLHVFRDWRSLYLSLCIPVILIMLFGYALTLDLRKVPTVVFDQSRSALSRELINLFSGSPYFSMVGYAESYPDLQLALDRGRAMIAIVVPSDFAEKLSGGKNTQIQILADGSDANTSRLAMGYASTIGMIYSSQVTVKRMQALGKKPPDPPAEMISRSWYNPDLRSQNVIIPGIIAIVMVVIAAMLTSVTIAREWETGTMEQLISTPLKGPELIFGKVIPYFVIGMTDVAIAVTLGKWLFRVPIVGNAGLLFATAAIFLSGALFWGMTLSIVLKSQVLANQIAIVSGYLPTLILSGFVFAIENMPLPIQAITYIVPAR
;
A
#
# COMPACT_ATOMS: atom_id res chain seq x y z
N MET A 1 2.54 11.19 -42.84
CA MET A 1 3.79 11.24 -42.04
C MET A 1 4.85 10.47 -42.81
N LYS A 2 6.10 10.94 -42.87
CA LYS A 2 7.20 10.16 -43.45
C LYS A 2 7.87 9.35 -42.34
N ILE A 3 7.74 8.02 -42.38
CA ILE A 3 8.29 7.09 -41.37
C ILE A 3 9.79 7.31 -41.15
N GLN A 4 10.55 7.62 -42.21
CA GLN A 4 11.98 7.93 -42.12
C GLN A 4 12.28 9.12 -41.19
N ARG A 5 11.44 10.17 -41.20
CA ARG A 5 11.62 11.35 -40.34
C ARG A 5 11.30 11.03 -38.89
N LEU A 6 10.22 10.28 -38.66
CA LEU A 6 9.85 9.78 -37.34
C LEU A 6 10.99 8.94 -36.75
N LEU A 7 11.50 7.95 -37.48
CA LEU A 7 12.60 7.09 -37.04
C LEU A 7 13.89 7.87 -36.75
N ALA A 8 14.17 8.93 -37.53
CA ALA A 8 15.30 9.81 -37.26
C ALA A 8 15.18 10.54 -35.92
N VAL A 9 13.98 11.07 -35.59
CA VAL A 9 13.72 11.68 -34.28
C VAL A 9 13.80 10.64 -33.18
N VAL A 10 13.16 9.48 -33.34
CA VAL A 10 13.22 8.39 -32.35
C VAL A 10 14.67 8.00 -32.06
N LYS A 11 15.50 7.82 -33.10
CA LYS A 11 16.92 7.47 -32.93
C LYS A 11 17.71 8.56 -32.20
N LYS A 12 17.48 9.84 -32.54
CA LYS A 12 18.09 10.99 -31.84
C LYS A 12 17.72 10.98 -30.37
N GLU A 13 16.43 10.84 -30.06
CA GLU A 13 15.92 10.89 -28.69
C GLU A 13 16.38 9.69 -27.87
N PHE A 14 16.44 8.47 -28.45
CA PHE A 14 17.08 7.33 -27.78
C PHE A 14 18.55 7.62 -27.43
N LEU A 15 19.32 8.16 -28.37
CA LEU A 15 20.71 8.52 -28.11
C LEU A 15 20.85 9.61 -27.03
N HIS A 16 19.93 10.58 -27.00
CA HIS A 16 19.90 11.59 -25.94
C HIS A 16 19.64 10.96 -24.58
N VAL A 17 18.64 10.08 -24.47
CA VAL A 17 18.31 9.46 -23.17
C VAL A 17 19.42 8.52 -22.69
N PHE A 18 19.99 7.70 -23.57
CA PHE A 18 21.10 6.83 -23.19
C PHE A 18 22.39 7.59 -22.81
N ARG A 19 22.62 8.77 -23.41
CA ARG A 19 23.76 9.62 -23.06
C ARG A 19 23.53 10.46 -21.81
N ASP A 20 22.28 10.83 -21.54
CA ASP A 20 21.89 11.48 -20.29
C ASP A 20 21.77 10.44 -19.17
N TRP A 21 22.91 9.85 -18.81
CA TRP A 21 23.02 8.79 -17.84
C TRP A 21 22.43 9.17 -16.48
N ARG A 22 22.45 10.46 -16.12
CA ARG A 22 21.87 10.96 -14.86
C ARG A 22 20.36 10.86 -14.90
N SER A 23 19.74 11.36 -15.96
CA SER A 23 18.28 11.28 -16.13
C SER A 23 17.81 9.83 -16.23
N LEU A 24 18.52 8.98 -16.98
CA LEU A 24 18.20 7.55 -17.10
C LEU A 24 18.38 6.79 -15.78
N TYR A 25 19.46 7.08 -15.05
CA TYR A 25 19.69 6.50 -13.73
C TYR A 25 18.59 6.92 -12.75
N LEU A 26 18.26 8.21 -12.67
CA LEU A 26 17.18 8.69 -11.82
C LEU A 26 15.82 8.07 -12.20
N SER A 27 15.53 7.96 -13.51
CA SER A 27 14.26 7.42 -13.98
C SER A 27 14.06 5.95 -13.65
N LEU A 28 15.13 5.15 -13.61
CA LEU A 28 15.06 3.72 -13.28
C LEU A 28 15.28 3.45 -11.79
N CYS A 29 16.16 4.20 -11.12
CA CYS A 29 16.47 3.97 -9.72
C CYS A 29 15.39 4.48 -8.77
N ILE A 30 14.75 5.62 -9.04
CA ILE A 30 13.70 6.15 -8.15
C ILE A 30 12.55 5.13 -7.99
N PRO A 31 11.98 4.57 -9.07
CA PRO A 31 11.00 3.49 -9.02
C PRO A 31 11.45 2.27 -8.21
N VAL A 32 12.66 1.78 -8.46
CA VAL A 32 13.22 0.63 -7.74
C VAL A 32 13.37 0.95 -6.24
N ILE A 33 13.86 2.14 -5.90
CA ILE A 33 13.98 2.60 -4.52
C ILE A 33 12.60 2.72 -3.88
N LEU A 34 11.59 3.23 -4.58
CA LEU A 34 10.21 3.30 -4.07
C LEU A 34 9.66 1.89 -3.80
N ILE A 35 9.84 0.95 -4.72
CA ILE A 35 9.40 -0.44 -4.51
C ILE A 35 10.13 -1.08 -3.33
N MET A 36 11.44 -0.84 -3.19
CA MET A 36 12.22 -1.35 -2.07
C MET A 36 11.78 -0.73 -0.74
N LEU A 37 11.67 0.60 -0.70
CA LEU A 37 11.30 1.35 0.48
C LEU A 37 9.90 0.97 0.93
N PHE A 38 8.91 0.99 0.04
CA PHE A 38 7.55 0.66 0.42
C PHE A 38 7.34 -0.85 0.64
N GLY A 39 7.99 -1.70 -0.15
CA GLY A 39 7.89 -3.15 -0.02
C GLY A 39 8.47 -3.69 1.29
N TYR A 40 9.51 -3.05 1.83
CA TYR A 40 10.12 -3.41 3.12
C TYR A 40 9.68 -2.54 4.29
N ALA A 41 9.58 -1.22 4.12
CA ALA A 41 9.34 -0.29 5.23
C ALA A 41 7.85 -0.09 5.53
N LEU A 42 6.97 -0.26 4.54
CA LEU A 42 5.53 -0.05 4.70
C LEU A 42 4.82 -1.40 4.87
N THR A 43 4.98 -2.00 6.04
CA THR A 43 4.19 -3.16 6.45
C THR A 43 3.06 -2.71 7.36
N LEU A 44 1.82 -2.80 6.87
CA LEU A 44 0.61 -2.67 7.70
C LEU A 44 0.26 -4.00 8.38
N ASP A 45 1.09 -5.02 8.19
CA ASP A 45 0.94 -6.34 8.79
C ASP A 45 1.21 -6.25 10.30
N LEU A 46 0.18 -6.53 11.11
CA LEU A 46 0.33 -6.62 12.55
C LEU A 46 1.16 -7.83 12.94
N ARG A 47 2.38 -7.60 13.41
CA ARG A 47 3.22 -8.62 14.04
C ARG A 47 3.84 -8.02 15.28
N LYS A 48 3.73 -8.73 16.41
CA LYS A 48 4.35 -8.36 17.70
C LYS A 48 3.89 -7.02 18.28
N VAL A 49 2.58 -6.77 18.33
CA VAL A 49 2.00 -5.60 19.00
C VAL A 49 2.42 -5.58 20.48
N PRO A 50 3.14 -4.54 20.95
CA PRO A 50 3.51 -4.40 22.34
C PRO A 50 2.27 -4.40 23.25
N THR A 51 2.15 -5.43 24.08
CA THR A 51 0.97 -5.67 24.91
C THR A 51 1.35 -5.74 26.38
N VAL A 52 0.68 -4.93 27.21
CA VAL A 52 0.79 -4.99 28.66
C VAL A 52 -0.43 -5.68 29.26
N VAL A 53 -0.24 -6.41 30.34
CA VAL A 53 -1.36 -7.08 31.03
C VAL A 53 -1.49 -6.60 32.47
N PHE A 54 -2.68 -6.17 32.82
CA PHE A 54 -3.07 -5.93 34.19
C PHE A 54 -3.95 -7.09 34.68
N ASP A 55 -3.31 -8.09 35.29
CA ASP A 55 -3.98 -9.26 35.84
C ASP A 55 -4.27 -9.08 37.34
N GLN A 56 -5.52 -8.72 37.65
CA GLN A 56 -5.99 -8.60 39.04
C GLN A 56 -6.40 -9.96 39.63
N SER A 57 -6.70 -10.97 38.80
CA SER A 57 -7.14 -12.29 39.27
C SER A 57 -5.97 -13.16 39.71
N ARG A 58 -4.83 -13.05 39.02
CA ARG A 58 -3.58 -13.82 39.27
C ARG A 58 -3.79 -15.33 39.39
N SER A 59 -4.81 -15.85 38.71
CA SER A 59 -5.29 -17.22 38.81
C SER A 59 -4.74 -18.12 37.70
N ALA A 60 -4.94 -19.43 37.82
CA ALA A 60 -4.59 -20.36 36.74
C ALA A 60 -5.41 -20.07 35.45
N LEU A 61 -6.68 -19.67 35.60
CA LEU A 61 -7.55 -19.31 34.48
C LEU A 61 -7.10 -18.01 33.79
N SER A 62 -6.69 -16.98 34.54
CA SER A 62 -6.17 -15.76 33.93
C SER A 62 -4.87 -16.02 33.16
N ARG A 63 -3.98 -16.86 33.70
CA ARG A 63 -2.74 -17.28 33.02
C ARG A 63 -3.01 -18.06 31.74
N GLU A 64 -4.04 -18.91 31.71
CA GLU A 64 -4.42 -19.64 30.49
C GLU A 64 -4.83 -18.68 29.37
N LEU A 65 -5.67 -17.68 29.66
CA LEU A 65 -6.02 -16.63 28.72
C LEU A 65 -4.77 -15.87 28.23
N ILE A 66 -3.91 -15.44 29.15
CA ILE A 66 -2.70 -14.68 28.83
C ILE A 66 -1.74 -15.50 27.97
N ASN A 67 -1.65 -16.81 28.19
CA ASN A 67 -0.84 -17.71 27.38
C ASN A 67 -1.36 -17.82 25.94
N LEU A 68 -2.68 -17.76 25.71
CA LEU A 68 -3.24 -17.69 24.35
C LEU A 68 -2.82 -16.42 23.62
N PHE A 69 -2.82 -15.27 24.31
CA PHE A 69 -2.31 -14.02 23.75
C PHE A 69 -0.80 -14.11 23.46
N SER A 70 -0.03 -14.63 24.41
CA SER A 70 1.43 -14.78 24.32
C SER A 70 1.87 -15.75 23.22
N GLY A 71 1.07 -16.81 22.97
CA GLY A 71 1.34 -17.80 21.94
C GLY A 71 0.91 -17.37 20.53
N SER A 72 0.21 -16.25 20.40
CA SER A 72 -0.19 -15.71 19.09
C SER A 72 0.95 -14.95 18.41
N PRO A 73 1.06 -14.96 17.07
CA PRO A 73 2.07 -14.19 16.36
C PRO A 73 1.79 -12.67 16.35
N TYR A 74 0.60 -12.26 16.77
CA TYR A 74 0.11 -10.89 16.68
C TYR A 74 0.52 -10.04 17.88
N PHE A 75 0.55 -10.61 19.09
CA PHE A 75 0.83 -9.88 20.33
C PHE A 75 2.21 -10.23 20.88
N SER A 76 2.91 -9.22 21.41
CA SER A 76 4.18 -9.38 22.11
C SER A 76 4.02 -8.85 23.51
N MET A 77 4.14 -9.72 24.50
CA MET A 77 3.99 -9.37 25.92
C MET A 77 5.22 -8.58 26.38
N VAL A 78 5.04 -7.30 26.69
CA VAL A 78 6.14 -6.41 27.12
C VAL A 78 6.23 -6.27 28.64
N GLY A 79 5.20 -6.69 29.37
CA GLY A 79 5.22 -6.71 30.83
C GLY A 79 3.83 -6.85 31.45
N TYR A 80 3.84 -6.82 32.79
CA TYR A 80 2.65 -6.77 33.61
C TYR A 80 2.56 -5.40 34.28
N ALA A 81 1.38 -4.78 34.24
CA ALA A 81 1.10 -3.57 34.99
C ALA A 81 0.64 -3.94 36.40
N GLU A 82 1.07 -3.18 37.41
CA GLU A 82 0.67 -3.43 38.80
C GLU A 82 -0.61 -2.69 39.19
N SER A 83 -0.95 -1.63 38.46
CA SER A 83 -2.12 -0.80 38.71
C SER A 83 -2.68 -0.23 37.41
N TYR A 84 -3.93 0.23 37.44
CA TYR A 84 -4.54 0.89 36.28
C TYR A 84 -3.79 2.16 35.83
N PRO A 85 -3.30 3.03 36.74
CA PRO A 85 -2.44 4.16 36.34
C PRO A 85 -1.12 3.74 35.69
N ASP A 86 -0.50 2.66 36.15
CA ASP A 86 0.73 2.12 35.55
C ASP A 86 0.48 1.57 34.14
N LEU A 87 -0.66 0.89 33.95
CA LEU A 87 -1.15 0.47 32.63
C LEU A 87 -1.36 1.68 31.71
N GLN A 88 -2.01 2.73 32.19
CA GLN A 88 -2.27 3.94 31.40
C GLN A 88 -0.95 4.62 31.03
N LEU A 89 -0.01 4.74 31.97
CA LEU A 89 1.31 5.31 31.72
C LEU A 89 2.10 4.49 30.69
N ALA A 90 1.93 3.17 30.66
CA ALA A 90 2.53 2.31 29.65
C ALA A 90 1.97 2.57 28.24
N LEU A 91 0.65 2.85 28.12
CA LEU A 91 0.03 3.28 26.88
C LEU A 91 0.47 4.69 26.48
N ASP A 92 0.40 5.65 27.40
CA ASP A 92 0.72 7.07 27.16
C ASP A 92 2.18 7.27 26.74
N ARG A 93 3.11 6.45 27.26
CA ARG A 93 4.54 6.50 26.90
C ARG A 93 4.88 5.67 25.65
N GLY A 94 3.90 5.05 25.00
CA GLY A 94 4.10 4.16 23.84
C GLY A 94 4.91 2.90 24.17
N ARG A 95 5.00 2.51 25.45
CA ARG A 95 5.67 1.26 25.87
C ARG A 95 4.82 0.04 25.53
N ALA A 96 3.51 0.21 25.58
CA ALA A 96 2.52 -0.73 25.09
C ALA A 96 1.57 0.01 24.14
N MET A 97 1.07 -0.69 23.12
CA MET A 97 0.02 -0.19 22.24
C MET A 97 -1.34 -0.79 22.62
N ILE A 98 -1.33 -1.95 23.28
CA ILE A 98 -2.52 -2.60 23.82
C ILE A 98 -2.32 -2.94 25.28
N ALA A 99 -3.40 -2.82 26.05
CA ALA A 99 -3.49 -3.32 27.40
C ALA A 99 -4.67 -4.26 27.57
N ILE A 100 -4.45 -5.38 28.27
CA ILE A 100 -5.49 -6.34 28.62
C ILE A 100 -5.70 -6.26 30.13
N VAL A 101 -6.94 -6.02 30.54
CA VAL A 101 -7.33 -5.95 31.96
C VAL A 101 -8.19 -7.18 32.29
N VAL A 102 -7.68 -7.99 33.21
CA VAL A 102 -8.40 -9.14 33.77
C VAL A 102 -8.89 -8.77 35.17
N PRO A 103 -10.20 -8.78 35.44
CA PRO A 103 -10.75 -8.35 36.73
C PRO A 103 -10.43 -9.37 37.84
N SER A 104 -10.43 -8.93 39.11
CA SER A 104 -10.07 -9.78 40.26
C SER A 104 -11.01 -10.98 40.43
N ASP A 105 -12.29 -10.79 40.14
CA ASP A 105 -13.35 -11.80 40.24
C ASP A 105 -13.43 -12.76 39.04
N PHE A 106 -12.48 -12.67 38.10
CA PHE A 106 -12.46 -13.47 36.87
C PHE A 106 -12.58 -14.98 37.14
N ALA A 107 -11.69 -15.51 37.98
CA ALA A 107 -11.67 -16.94 38.29
C ALA A 107 -12.90 -17.42 39.05
N GLU A 108 -13.38 -16.61 40.00
CA GLU A 108 -14.56 -16.92 40.81
C GLU A 108 -15.82 -16.96 39.92
N LYS A 109 -16.01 -15.95 39.08
CA LYS A 109 -17.15 -15.89 38.14
C LYS A 109 -17.11 -17.04 37.15
N LEU A 110 -15.95 -17.32 36.54
CA LEU A 110 -15.81 -18.43 35.59
C LEU A 110 -16.11 -19.79 36.24
N SER A 111 -15.57 -20.04 37.44
CA SER A 111 -15.79 -21.30 38.17
C SER A 111 -17.24 -21.43 38.66
N GLY A 112 -17.83 -20.32 39.11
CA GLY A 112 -19.25 -20.23 39.48
C GLY A 112 -20.19 -20.20 38.27
N GLY A 113 -19.65 -20.28 37.05
CA GLY A 113 -20.43 -20.36 35.82
C GLY A 113 -21.15 -19.07 35.42
N LYS A 114 -20.70 -17.93 35.96
CA LYS A 114 -21.16 -16.58 35.65
C LYS A 114 -20.27 -15.98 34.54
N ASN A 115 -20.85 -15.08 33.76
CA ASN A 115 -20.11 -14.35 32.73
C ASN A 115 -19.19 -13.30 33.38
N THR A 116 -18.03 -13.08 32.77
CA THR A 116 -17.08 -12.04 33.16
C THR A 116 -16.64 -11.26 31.92
N GLN A 117 -16.21 -10.02 32.12
CA GLN A 117 -15.78 -9.12 31.05
C GLN A 117 -14.27 -8.94 31.14
N ILE A 118 -13.58 -9.16 30.02
CA ILE A 118 -12.17 -8.82 29.85
C ILE A 118 -12.15 -7.50 29.10
N GLN A 119 -11.42 -6.50 29.61
CA GLN A 119 -11.31 -5.21 28.93
C GLN A 119 -10.01 -5.17 28.12
N ILE A 120 -10.12 -4.68 26.89
CA ILE A 120 -8.99 -4.42 26.01
C ILE A 120 -8.96 -2.91 25.77
N LEU A 121 -7.81 -2.30 26.02
CA LEU A 121 -7.54 -0.89 25.75
C LEU A 121 -6.47 -0.84 24.66
N ALA A 122 -6.65 0.03 23.67
CA ALA A 122 -5.70 0.19 22.58
C ALA A 122 -5.42 1.68 22.37
N ASP A 123 -4.16 2.03 22.08
CA ASP A 123 -3.78 3.37 21.67
C ASP A 123 -4.48 3.70 20.34
N GLY A 124 -5.26 4.79 20.32
CA GLY A 124 -6.02 5.24 19.16
C GLY A 124 -5.24 6.13 18.20
N SER A 125 -3.98 6.46 18.50
CA SER A 125 -3.14 7.35 17.68
C SER A 125 -2.91 6.79 16.27
N ASP A 126 -2.81 5.46 16.14
CA ASP A 126 -2.93 4.75 14.87
C ASP A 126 -4.24 3.96 14.84
N ALA A 127 -5.28 4.57 14.26
CA ALA A 127 -6.61 4.00 14.21
C ALA A 127 -6.68 2.65 13.47
N ASN A 128 -5.82 2.40 12.48
CA ASN A 128 -5.84 1.17 11.70
C ASN A 128 -5.24 0.01 12.51
N THR A 129 -4.05 0.25 13.07
CA THR A 129 -3.33 -0.73 13.90
C THR A 129 -4.15 -1.07 15.15
N SER A 130 -4.73 -0.06 15.81
CA SER A 130 -5.63 -0.22 16.97
C SER A 130 -6.85 -1.08 16.66
N ARG A 131 -7.57 -0.78 15.57
CA ARG A 131 -8.78 -1.50 15.15
C ARG A 131 -8.50 -2.97 14.86
N LEU A 132 -7.46 -3.23 14.08
CA LEU A 132 -7.09 -4.59 13.71
C LEU A 132 -6.65 -5.39 14.93
N ALA A 133 -5.87 -4.80 15.83
CA ALA A 133 -5.38 -5.48 17.02
C ALA A 133 -6.51 -5.73 18.05
N MET A 134 -7.48 -4.83 18.20
CA MET A 134 -8.74 -5.11 18.92
C MET A 134 -9.53 -6.26 18.28
N GLY A 135 -9.59 -6.34 16.95
CA GLY A 135 -10.23 -7.44 16.22
C GLY A 135 -9.60 -8.81 16.52
N TYR A 136 -8.26 -8.89 16.49
CA TYR A 136 -7.54 -10.10 16.87
C TYR A 136 -7.74 -10.46 18.34
N ALA A 137 -7.69 -9.47 19.24
CA ALA A 137 -7.90 -9.70 20.67
C ALA A 137 -9.32 -10.22 20.97
N SER A 138 -10.33 -9.70 20.27
CA SER A 138 -11.70 -10.21 20.34
C SER A 138 -11.80 -11.67 19.86
N THR A 139 -11.08 -12.02 18.79
CA THR A 139 -11.04 -13.40 18.28
C THR A 139 -10.39 -14.36 19.29
N ILE A 140 -9.29 -13.97 19.91
CA ILE A 140 -8.67 -14.76 20.99
C ILE A 140 -9.63 -14.91 22.18
N GLY A 141 -10.33 -13.83 22.56
CA GLY A 141 -11.35 -13.87 23.60
C GLY A 141 -12.50 -14.86 23.29
N MET A 142 -12.97 -14.91 22.04
CA MET A 142 -13.97 -15.88 21.60
C MET A 142 -13.44 -17.33 21.67
N ILE A 143 -12.20 -17.57 21.24
CA ILE A 143 -11.56 -18.89 21.32
C ILE A 143 -11.49 -19.35 22.78
N TYR A 144 -11.01 -18.49 23.68
CA TYR A 144 -10.93 -18.82 25.11
C TYR A 144 -12.31 -19.08 25.73
N SER A 145 -13.30 -18.23 25.43
CA SER A 145 -14.68 -18.41 25.90
C SER A 145 -15.27 -19.76 25.48
N SER A 146 -15.03 -20.17 24.22
CA SER A 146 -15.42 -21.48 23.71
C SER A 146 -14.72 -22.62 24.47
N GLN A 147 -13.41 -22.52 24.68
CA GLN A 147 -12.64 -23.54 25.42
C GLN A 147 -13.12 -23.71 26.87
N VAL A 148 -13.38 -22.61 27.58
CA VAL A 148 -13.94 -22.65 28.94
C VAL A 148 -15.30 -23.34 28.95
N THR A 149 -16.17 -23.01 27.99
CA THR A 149 -17.51 -23.59 27.87
C THR A 149 -17.45 -25.10 27.65
N VAL A 150 -16.55 -25.55 26.75
CA VAL A 150 -16.32 -26.97 26.48
C VAL A 150 -15.82 -27.71 27.73
N LYS A 151 -14.79 -27.18 28.42
CA LYS A 151 -14.25 -27.77 29.66
C LYS A 151 -15.32 -27.90 30.75
N ARG A 152 -16.15 -26.86 30.90
CA ARG A 152 -17.26 -26.86 31.88
C ARG A 152 -18.30 -27.93 31.57
N MET A 153 -18.71 -28.07 30.31
CA MET A 153 -19.69 -29.09 29.91
C MET A 153 -19.14 -30.50 30.13
N GLN A 154 -17.88 -30.74 29.78
CA GLN A 154 -17.20 -32.02 30.03
C GLN A 154 -17.11 -32.35 31.52
N ALA A 155 -16.78 -31.38 32.38
CA ALA A 155 -16.75 -31.56 33.83
C ALA A 155 -18.13 -31.91 34.43
N LEU A 156 -19.22 -31.47 33.78
CA LEU A 156 -20.60 -31.81 34.14
C LEU A 156 -21.08 -33.13 33.51
N GLY A 157 -20.20 -33.88 32.83
CA GLY A 157 -20.56 -35.11 32.12
C GLY A 157 -21.46 -34.89 30.91
N LYS A 158 -21.62 -33.65 30.44
CA LYS A 158 -22.45 -33.30 29.29
C LYS A 158 -21.57 -33.23 28.04
N LYS A 159 -22.06 -33.81 26.94
CA LYS A 159 -21.44 -33.59 25.64
C LYS A 159 -21.56 -32.08 25.31
N PRO A 160 -20.47 -31.37 24.99
CA PRO A 160 -20.57 -30.01 24.50
C PRO A 160 -21.45 -30.04 23.23
N PRO A 161 -22.39 -29.08 23.07
CA PRO A 161 -23.14 -28.98 21.83
C PRO A 161 -22.14 -28.76 20.69
N ASP A 162 -22.30 -29.50 19.59
CA ASP A 162 -21.54 -29.24 18.38
C ASP A 162 -21.81 -27.76 17.98
N PRO A 163 -20.77 -26.98 17.64
CA PRO A 163 -20.95 -25.58 17.28
C PRO A 163 -22.00 -25.50 16.17
N PRO A 164 -23.11 -24.76 16.36
CA PRO A 164 -24.26 -24.81 15.47
C PRO A 164 -23.94 -24.28 14.06
N ALA A 165 -22.86 -23.51 13.94
CA ALA A 165 -22.26 -23.10 12.69
C ALA A 165 -20.76 -22.85 12.91
N GLU A 166 -19.95 -23.28 11.95
CA GLU A 166 -18.53 -22.93 11.86
C GLU A 166 -18.37 -21.79 10.85
N MET A 167 -17.88 -20.64 11.31
CA MET A 167 -17.59 -19.51 10.42
C MET A 167 -16.17 -19.66 9.87
N ILE A 168 -16.07 -20.10 8.61
CA ILE A 168 -14.79 -20.17 7.89
C ILE A 168 -14.55 -18.83 7.20
N SER A 169 -13.79 -17.96 7.85
CA SER A 169 -13.42 -16.66 7.27
C SER A 169 -12.24 -16.81 6.30
N ARG A 170 -12.39 -16.31 5.07
CA ARG A 170 -11.32 -16.28 4.07
C ARG A 170 -11.32 -14.94 3.36
N SER A 171 -10.17 -14.28 3.37
CA SER A 171 -9.94 -13.11 2.51
C SER A 171 -9.77 -13.55 1.06
N TRP A 172 -10.54 -12.94 0.17
CA TRP A 172 -10.47 -13.19 -1.27
C TRP A 172 -9.29 -12.39 -1.89
N TYR A 173 -8.58 -12.98 -2.85
CA TYR A 173 -7.32 -12.47 -3.47
C TYR A 173 -6.09 -12.28 -2.56
N ASN A 174 -6.25 -12.01 -1.26
CA ASN A 174 -5.12 -11.87 -0.32
C ASN A 174 -5.37 -12.63 1.01
N PRO A 175 -5.31 -13.98 1.01
CA PRO A 175 -5.61 -14.80 2.19
C PRO A 175 -4.69 -14.51 3.39
N ASP A 176 -3.41 -14.26 3.10
CA ASP A 176 -2.38 -13.98 4.11
C ASP A 176 -2.38 -12.52 4.57
N LEU A 177 -3.27 -11.68 4.03
CA LEU A 177 -3.39 -10.24 4.29
C LEU A 177 -2.05 -9.49 4.17
N ARG A 178 -1.18 -9.94 3.25
CA ARG A 178 0.14 -9.35 3.05
C ARG A 178 0.01 -7.98 2.41
N SER A 179 0.55 -6.95 3.07
CA SER A 179 0.55 -5.57 2.57
C SER A 179 1.21 -5.46 1.19
N GLN A 180 2.26 -6.24 0.92
CA GLN A 180 2.99 -6.18 -0.36
C GLN A 180 2.12 -6.51 -1.58
N ASN A 181 1.08 -7.35 -1.40
CA ASN A 181 0.17 -7.74 -2.48
C ASN A 181 -0.72 -6.58 -2.95
N VAL A 182 -0.87 -5.54 -2.13
CA VAL A 182 -1.62 -4.31 -2.45
C VAL A 182 -0.66 -3.17 -2.80
N ILE A 183 0.43 -3.05 -2.04
CA ILE A 183 1.35 -1.91 -2.13
C ILE A 183 2.09 -1.88 -3.47
N ILE A 184 2.63 -3.02 -3.89
CA ILE A 184 3.51 -3.08 -5.07
C ILE A 184 2.75 -2.78 -6.37
N PRO A 185 1.56 -3.35 -6.64
CA PRO A 185 0.77 -2.98 -7.81
C PRO A 185 0.46 -1.49 -7.90
N GLY A 186 0.10 -0.83 -6.78
CA GLY A 186 -0.17 0.60 -6.79
C GLY A 186 1.07 1.45 -7.05
N ILE A 187 2.24 1.03 -6.59
CA ILE A 187 3.51 1.72 -6.92
C ILE A 187 3.82 1.64 -8.40
N ILE A 188 3.48 0.54 -9.10
CA ILE A 188 3.68 0.43 -10.55
C ILE A 188 2.93 1.57 -11.28
N ALA A 189 1.71 1.90 -10.84
CA ALA A 189 0.94 3.02 -11.40
C ALA A 189 1.64 4.37 -11.16
N ILE A 190 2.12 4.59 -9.93
CA ILE A 190 2.85 5.80 -9.54
C ILE A 190 4.13 5.96 -10.38
N VAL A 191 4.87 4.88 -10.57
CA VAL A 191 6.10 4.82 -11.36
C VAL A 191 5.85 5.27 -12.80
N MET A 192 4.80 4.76 -13.44
CA MET A 192 4.43 5.16 -14.79
C MET A 192 4.12 6.66 -14.90
N VAL A 193 3.49 7.25 -13.87
CA VAL A 193 3.22 8.70 -13.82
C VAL A 193 4.49 9.52 -13.59
N VAL A 194 5.41 9.04 -12.76
CA VAL A 194 6.72 9.69 -12.56
C VAL A 194 7.48 9.74 -13.88
N ILE A 195 7.47 8.66 -14.68
CA ILE A 195 8.11 8.63 -16.00
C ILE A 195 7.46 9.64 -16.95
N ALA A 196 6.12 9.75 -16.92
CA ALA A 196 5.40 10.76 -17.68
C ALA A 196 5.74 12.19 -17.25
N ALA A 197 5.91 12.44 -15.95
CA ALA A 197 6.39 13.72 -15.44
C ALA A 197 7.82 14.01 -15.91
N MET A 198 8.71 13.01 -15.88
CA MET A 198 10.08 13.16 -16.40
C MET A 198 10.11 13.49 -17.89
N LEU A 199 9.24 12.85 -18.70
CA LEU A 199 9.07 13.21 -20.11
C LEU A 199 8.77 14.71 -20.24
N THR A 200 7.92 15.31 -19.39
CA THR A 200 7.64 16.77 -19.46
C THR A 200 8.89 17.63 -19.34
N SER A 201 9.84 17.19 -18.52
CA SER A 201 11.07 17.94 -18.26
C SER A 201 12.08 17.90 -19.41
N VAL A 202 11.97 16.94 -20.32
CA VAL A 202 12.93 16.75 -21.44
C VAL A 202 12.27 16.97 -22.81
N THR A 203 10.99 17.33 -22.83
CA THR A 203 10.20 17.52 -24.06
C THR A 203 10.21 18.98 -24.55
N ILE A 204 9.16 19.38 -25.27
CA ILE A 204 9.04 20.66 -25.99
C ILE A 204 9.33 21.86 -25.09
N ALA A 205 8.94 21.84 -23.81
CA ALA A 205 9.26 22.88 -22.84
C ALA A 205 10.78 23.18 -22.75
N ARG A 206 11.61 22.14 -22.71
CA ARG A 206 13.07 22.29 -22.71
C ARG A 206 13.59 22.88 -24.02
N GLU A 207 13.00 22.48 -25.15
CA GLU A 207 13.39 23.01 -26.47
C GLU A 207 13.04 24.50 -26.60
N TRP A 208 11.93 24.93 -25.98
CA TRP A 208 11.57 26.35 -25.87
C TRP A 208 12.56 27.12 -24.98
N GLU A 209 12.86 26.62 -23.78
CA GLU A 209 13.78 27.29 -22.85
C GLU A 209 15.21 27.37 -23.38
N THR A 210 15.66 26.38 -24.16
CA THR A 210 17.00 26.36 -24.75
C THR A 210 17.08 27.07 -26.11
N GLY A 211 15.98 27.61 -26.62
CA GLY A 211 15.91 28.29 -27.93
C GLY A 211 16.07 27.37 -29.14
N THR A 212 16.17 26.06 -28.94
CA THR A 212 16.32 25.05 -30.00
C THR A 212 15.01 24.77 -30.75
N MET A 213 13.88 25.22 -30.20
CA MET A 213 12.57 25.10 -30.85
C MET A 213 12.49 25.83 -32.20
N GLU A 214 13.14 26.98 -32.34
CA GLU A 214 13.17 27.72 -33.61
C GLU A 214 13.90 26.94 -34.71
N GLN A 215 15.00 26.27 -34.34
CA GLN A 215 15.73 25.38 -35.24
C GLN A 215 14.86 24.19 -35.63
N LEU A 216 14.14 23.58 -34.69
CA LEU A 216 13.21 22.48 -34.98
C LEU A 216 12.09 22.90 -35.93
N ILE A 217 11.50 24.08 -35.75
CA ILE A 217 10.43 24.61 -36.62
C ILE A 217 10.95 24.91 -38.03
N SER A 218 12.23 25.29 -38.16
CA SER A 218 12.87 25.54 -39.46
C SER A 218 13.15 24.26 -40.28
N THR A 219 13.12 23.09 -39.63
CA THR A 219 13.27 21.80 -40.32
C THR A 219 11.94 21.33 -40.94
N PRO A 220 11.94 20.47 -41.97
CA PRO A 220 10.71 19.98 -42.60
C PRO A 220 9.93 18.94 -41.75
N LEU A 221 10.10 18.95 -40.42
CA LEU A 221 9.45 18.04 -39.46
C LEU A 221 8.00 18.45 -39.21
N LYS A 222 7.10 17.46 -39.23
CA LYS A 222 5.69 17.70 -38.87
C LYS A 222 5.47 17.52 -37.37
N GLY A 223 4.50 18.25 -36.80
CA GLY A 223 4.13 18.15 -35.37
C GLY A 223 3.95 16.71 -34.86
N PRO A 224 3.15 15.84 -35.52
CA PRO A 224 3.01 14.44 -35.10
C PRO A 224 4.31 13.65 -35.14
N GLU A 225 5.21 13.92 -36.10
CA GLU A 225 6.50 13.23 -36.22
C GLU A 225 7.41 13.58 -35.03
N LEU A 226 7.37 14.83 -34.57
CA LEU A 226 8.09 15.29 -33.38
C LEU A 226 7.49 14.70 -32.09
N ILE A 227 6.15 14.71 -31.95
CA ILE A 227 5.46 14.21 -30.76
C ILE A 227 5.71 12.72 -30.58
N PHE A 228 5.37 11.89 -31.58
CA PHE A 228 5.60 10.45 -31.49
C PHE A 228 7.09 10.12 -31.40
N GLY A 229 7.94 10.89 -32.06
CA GLY A 229 9.40 10.74 -31.99
C GLY A 229 9.97 10.89 -30.57
N LYS A 230 9.37 11.78 -29.76
CA LYS A 230 9.73 11.96 -28.34
C LYS A 230 9.01 10.97 -27.41
N VAL A 231 7.76 10.62 -27.68
CA VAL A 231 6.98 9.72 -26.81
C VAL A 231 7.51 8.28 -26.87
N ILE A 232 7.89 7.77 -28.05
CA ILE A 232 8.31 6.36 -28.24
C ILE A 232 9.49 5.94 -27.33
N PRO A 233 10.62 6.69 -27.26
CA PRO A 233 11.73 6.33 -26.37
C PRO A 233 11.31 6.22 -24.91
N TYR A 234 10.52 7.17 -24.40
CA TYR A 234 10.06 7.17 -23.01
C TYR A 234 9.00 6.11 -22.75
N PHE A 235 8.18 5.77 -23.74
CA PHE A 235 7.28 4.63 -23.67
C PHE A 235 8.07 3.33 -23.49
N VAL A 236 9.16 3.13 -24.25
CA VAL A 236 10.02 1.94 -24.10
C VAL A 236 10.68 1.91 -22.72
N ILE A 237 11.18 3.04 -22.22
CA ILE A 237 11.75 3.14 -20.88
C ILE A 237 10.70 2.82 -19.81
N GLY A 238 9.50 3.39 -19.92
CA GLY A 238 8.42 3.12 -18.98
C GLY A 238 7.95 1.68 -18.99
N MET A 239 7.84 1.05 -20.16
CA MET A 239 7.53 -0.39 -20.25
C MET A 239 8.65 -1.26 -19.67
N THR A 240 9.91 -0.85 -19.86
CA THR A 240 11.06 -1.52 -19.24
C THR A 240 10.97 -1.42 -17.72
N ASP A 241 10.58 -0.26 -17.21
CA ASP A 241 10.48 -0.02 -15.77
C ASP A 241 9.29 -0.76 -15.14
N VAL A 242 8.15 -0.82 -15.83
CA VAL A 242 7.04 -1.72 -15.45
C VAL A 242 7.52 -3.18 -15.41
N ALA A 243 8.31 -3.62 -16.40
CA ALA A 243 8.84 -4.98 -16.40
C ALA A 243 9.80 -5.23 -15.21
N ILE A 244 10.66 -4.26 -14.89
CA ILE A 244 11.53 -4.32 -13.70
C ILE A 244 10.68 -4.39 -12.44
N ALA A 245 9.69 -3.51 -12.28
CA ALA A 245 8.83 -3.43 -11.11
C ALA A 245 8.04 -4.73 -10.88
N VAL A 246 7.44 -5.28 -11.94
CA VAL A 246 6.73 -6.57 -11.91
C VAL A 246 7.68 -7.71 -11.54
N THR A 247 8.89 -7.72 -12.11
CA THR A 247 9.90 -8.75 -11.83
C THR A 247 10.36 -8.69 -10.38
N LEU A 248 10.67 -7.50 -9.86
CA LEU A 248 11.01 -7.28 -8.45
C LEU A 248 9.85 -7.68 -7.53
N GLY A 249 8.62 -7.25 -7.84
CA GLY A 249 7.44 -7.62 -7.07
C GLY A 249 7.26 -9.13 -6.96
N LYS A 250 7.42 -9.85 -8.08
CA LYS A 250 7.29 -11.31 -8.11
C LYS A 250 8.45 -12.03 -7.43
N TRP A 251 9.69 -11.64 -7.70
CA TRP A 251 10.88 -12.40 -7.25
C TRP A 251 11.31 -12.03 -5.84
N LEU A 252 11.34 -10.73 -5.52
CA LEU A 252 11.81 -10.24 -4.23
C LEU A 252 10.71 -10.30 -3.18
N PHE A 253 9.50 -9.84 -3.53
CA PHE A 253 8.38 -9.73 -2.59
C PHE A 253 7.35 -10.86 -2.71
N ARG A 254 7.54 -11.80 -3.65
CA ARG A 254 6.65 -12.94 -3.87
C ARG A 254 5.18 -12.52 -4.06
N VAL A 255 4.97 -11.40 -4.78
CA VAL A 255 3.62 -10.97 -5.16
C VAL A 255 3.12 -11.88 -6.29
N PRO A 256 1.96 -12.53 -6.12
CA PRO A 256 1.43 -13.42 -7.14
C PRO A 256 0.92 -12.61 -8.33
N ILE A 257 1.37 -12.98 -9.55
CA ILE A 257 0.74 -12.51 -10.79
C ILE A 257 -0.33 -13.52 -11.13
N VAL A 258 -1.57 -13.22 -10.75
CA VAL A 258 -2.73 -14.07 -11.04
C VAL A 258 -3.34 -13.63 -12.37
N GLY A 259 -3.56 -14.57 -13.29
CA GLY A 259 -4.12 -14.30 -14.61
C GLY A 259 -3.06 -14.12 -15.71
N ASN A 260 -3.31 -13.22 -16.66
CA ASN A 260 -2.50 -13.07 -17.87
C ASN A 260 -1.53 -11.88 -17.75
N ALA A 261 -0.23 -12.17 -17.75
CA ALA A 261 0.82 -11.15 -17.73
C ALA A 261 0.77 -10.22 -18.95
N GLY A 262 0.38 -10.72 -20.12
CA GLY A 262 0.20 -9.91 -21.32
C GLY A 262 -0.92 -8.88 -21.17
N LEU A 263 -2.00 -9.21 -20.45
CA LEU A 263 -3.06 -8.24 -20.14
C LEU A 263 -2.53 -7.13 -19.23
N LEU A 264 -1.72 -7.47 -18.23
CA LEU A 264 -1.07 -6.49 -17.35
C LEU A 264 -0.20 -5.53 -18.16
N PHE A 265 0.65 -6.03 -19.06
CA PHE A 265 1.48 -5.16 -19.89
C PHE A 265 0.66 -4.37 -20.91
N ALA A 266 -0.46 -4.90 -21.42
CA ALA A 266 -1.35 -4.18 -22.32
C ALA A 266 -2.08 -3.02 -21.61
N THR A 267 -2.59 -3.25 -20.39
CA THR A 267 -3.24 -2.18 -19.61
C THR A 267 -2.22 -1.14 -19.14
N ALA A 268 -1.02 -1.58 -18.73
CA ALA A 268 0.10 -0.68 -18.43
C ALA A 268 0.48 0.17 -19.64
N ALA A 269 0.53 -0.42 -20.84
CA ALA A 269 0.81 0.32 -22.07
C ALA A 269 -0.25 1.39 -22.38
N ILE A 270 -1.54 1.08 -22.19
CA ILE A 270 -2.64 2.05 -22.37
C ILE A 270 -2.50 3.20 -21.36
N PHE A 271 -2.33 2.87 -20.08
CA PHE A 271 -2.16 3.86 -19.02
C PHE A 271 -0.94 4.75 -19.25
N LEU A 272 0.22 4.14 -19.51
CA LEU A 272 1.48 4.84 -19.76
C LEU A 272 1.37 5.76 -20.97
N SER A 273 0.70 5.32 -22.04
CA SER A 273 0.46 6.18 -23.21
C SER A 273 -0.33 7.43 -22.82
N GLY A 274 -1.43 7.28 -22.08
CA GLY A 274 -2.23 8.40 -21.58
C GLY A 274 -1.41 9.36 -20.72
N ALA A 275 -0.62 8.83 -19.78
CA ALA A 275 0.24 9.62 -18.92
C ALA A 275 1.30 10.40 -19.73
N LEU A 276 1.97 9.76 -20.70
CA LEU A 276 2.98 10.40 -21.54
C LEU A 276 2.37 11.51 -22.42
N PHE A 277 1.19 11.31 -23.01
CA PHE A 277 0.51 12.36 -23.77
C PHE A 277 0.00 13.50 -22.89
N TRP A 278 -0.44 13.21 -21.66
CA TRP A 278 -0.75 14.24 -20.68
C TRP A 278 0.48 15.10 -20.37
N GLY A 279 1.60 14.46 -20.08
CA GLY A 279 2.87 15.14 -19.86
C GLY A 279 3.32 15.97 -21.07
N MET A 280 3.18 15.42 -22.28
CA MET A 280 3.49 16.13 -23.52
C MET A 280 2.62 17.39 -23.68
N THR A 281 1.34 17.31 -23.34
CA THR A 281 0.39 18.44 -23.41
C THR A 281 0.82 19.56 -22.47
N LEU A 282 1.15 19.22 -21.22
CA LEU A 282 1.67 20.19 -20.25
C LEU A 282 2.95 20.88 -20.75
N SER A 283 3.86 20.11 -21.33
CA SER A 283 5.11 20.62 -21.90
C SER A 283 4.88 21.61 -23.06
N ILE A 284 3.88 21.34 -23.91
CA ILE A 284 3.52 22.23 -25.03
C ILE A 284 2.87 23.53 -24.53
N VAL A 285 1.96 23.43 -23.57
CA VAL A 285 1.17 24.58 -23.08
C VAL A 285 1.99 25.51 -22.22
N LEU A 286 2.78 24.95 -21.29
CA LEU A 286 3.45 25.74 -20.25
C LEU A 286 4.79 26.33 -20.71
N LYS A 287 5.44 25.70 -21.69
CA LYS A 287 6.73 26.14 -22.29
C LYS A 287 7.86 26.40 -21.29
N SER A 288 7.70 25.97 -20.04
CA SER A 288 8.73 26.00 -19.01
C SER A 288 8.89 24.63 -18.37
N GLN A 289 10.14 24.18 -18.28
CA GLN A 289 10.51 22.86 -17.79
C GLN A 289 10.10 22.67 -16.33
N VAL A 290 10.42 23.65 -15.49
CA VAL A 290 10.14 23.59 -14.04
C VAL A 290 8.63 23.60 -13.79
N LEU A 291 7.91 24.52 -14.43
CA LEU A 291 6.46 24.65 -14.27
C LEU A 291 5.72 23.41 -14.79
N ALA A 292 6.13 22.89 -15.96
CA ALA A 292 5.53 21.68 -16.53
C ALA A 292 5.72 20.46 -15.62
N ASN A 293 6.91 20.29 -15.05
CA ASN A 293 7.18 19.18 -14.15
C ASN A 293 6.39 19.29 -12.84
N GLN A 294 6.31 20.48 -12.24
CA GLN A 294 5.52 20.70 -11.03
C GLN A 294 4.03 20.43 -11.26
N ILE A 295 3.47 20.96 -12.35
CA ILE A 295 2.07 20.71 -12.69
C ILE A 295 1.84 19.24 -13.05
N ALA A 296 2.77 18.55 -13.69
CA ALA A 296 2.67 17.11 -13.96
C ALA A 296 2.63 16.29 -12.65
N ILE A 297 3.42 16.65 -11.65
CA ILE A 297 3.38 16.01 -10.32
C ILE A 297 2.04 16.28 -9.63
N VAL A 298 1.57 17.53 -9.63
CA VAL A 298 0.32 17.89 -8.95
C VAL A 298 -0.92 17.31 -9.66
N SER A 299 -0.94 17.28 -11.00
CA SER A 299 -2.08 16.81 -11.79
C SER A 299 -2.06 15.31 -12.09
N GLY A 300 -0.88 14.68 -12.11
CA GLY A 300 -0.71 13.26 -12.39
C GLY A 300 -0.47 12.47 -11.10
N TYR A 301 0.64 12.74 -10.40
CA TYR A 301 1.11 11.92 -9.29
C TYR A 301 0.18 11.97 -8.09
N LEU A 302 -0.19 13.18 -7.62
CA LEU A 302 -1.04 13.31 -6.42
C LEU A 302 -2.43 12.65 -6.60
N PRO A 303 -3.16 12.87 -7.71
CA PRO A 303 -4.41 12.16 -7.97
C PRO A 303 -4.21 10.67 -8.10
N THR A 304 -3.13 10.20 -8.75
CA THR A 304 -2.84 8.77 -8.86
C THR A 304 -2.55 8.14 -7.51
N LEU A 305 -1.90 8.84 -6.59
CA LEU A 305 -1.62 8.35 -5.25
C LEU A 305 -2.89 8.29 -4.39
N ILE A 306 -3.71 9.35 -4.42
CA ILE A 306 -4.82 9.54 -3.48
C ILE A 306 -6.15 8.99 -4.01
N LEU A 307 -6.42 9.14 -5.31
CA LEU A 307 -7.74 8.92 -5.95
C LEU A 307 -7.83 7.63 -6.78
N SER A 308 -6.76 6.83 -6.86
CA SER A 308 -6.75 5.55 -7.60
C SER A 308 -7.36 4.37 -6.83
N GLY A 309 -7.66 4.54 -5.53
CA GLY A 309 -8.00 3.41 -4.66
C GLY A 309 -6.79 2.75 -4.00
N PHE A 310 -5.57 3.24 -4.27
CA PHE A 310 -4.33 2.69 -3.72
C PHE A 310 -4.15 2.95 -2.22
N VAL A 311 -4.12 4.22 -1.80
CA VAL A 311 -3.94 4.59 -0.39
C VAL A 311 -5.26 4.57 0.36
N PHE A 312 -6.33 5.03 -0.29
CA PHE A 312 -7.66 5.14 0.30
C PHE A 312 -8.68 4.47 -0.59
N ALA A 313 -9.51 3.61 -0.01
CA ALA A 313 -10.66 3.03 -0.69
C ALA A 313 -11.59 4.15 -1.20
N ILE A 314 -11.93 4.11 -2.48
CA ILE A 314 -12.72 5.16 -3.15
C ILE A 314 -14.11 5.28 -2.52
N GLU A 315 -14.65 4.16 -2.04
CA GLU A 315 -15.96 4.07 -1.40
C GLU A 315 -16.04 4.90 -0.11
N ASN A 316 -14.90 5.14 0.55
CA ASN A 316 -14.82 5.94 1.77
C ASN A 316 -14.77 7.46 1.49
N MET A 317 -14.66 7.87 0.22
CA MET A 317 -14.60 9.29 -0.14
C MET A 317 -16.01 9.88 -0.27
N PRO A 318 -16.21 11.18 0.03
CA PRO A 318 -17.46 11.88 -0.29
C PRO A 318 -17.81 11.80 -1.78
N LEU A 319 -19.11 11.74 -2.10
CA LEU A 319 -19.62 11.61 -3.49
C LEU A 319 -18.98 12.58 -4.51
N PRO A 320 -18.74 13.88 -4.19
CA PRO A 320 -18.08 14.78 -5.14
C PRO A 320 -16.65 14.33 -5.50
N ILE A 321 -15.91 13.79 -4.53
CA ILE A 321 -14.54 13.31 -4.75
C ILE A 321 -14.56 12.00 -5.53
N GLN A 322 -15.51 11.11 -5.25
CA GLN A 322 -15.72 9.90 -6.06
C GLN A 322 -15.98 10.23 -7.53
N ALA A 323 -16.75 11.29 -7.82
CA ALA A 323 -16.99 11.72 -9.19
C ALA A 323 -15.69 12.17 -9.90
N ILE A 324 -14.81 12.89 -9.20
CA ILE A 324 -13.52 13.35 -9.75
C ILE A 324 -12.61 12.16 -10.10
N THR A 325 -12.67 11.07 -9.33
CA THR A 325 -11.81 9.90 -9.57
C THR A 325 -12.02 9.25 -10.94
N TYR A 326 -13.20 9.39 -11.59
CA TYR A 326 -13.42 8.89 -12.95
C TYR A 326 -12.60 9.60 -14.02
N ILE A 327 -12.05 10.79 -13.72
CA ILE A 327 -11.18 11.56 -14.62
C ILE A 327 -9.72 11.15 -14.43
N VAL A 328 -9.39 10.54 -13.28
CA VAL A 328 -8.02 10.13 -12.95
C VAL A 328 -7.72 8.82 -13.68
N PRO A 329 -6.74 8.80 -14.61
CA PRO A 329 -6.50 7.61 -15.44
C PRO A 329 -6.09 6.34 -14.66
N ALA A 330 -5.68 6.51 -13.40
CA ALA A 330 -5.17 5.43 -12.57
C ALA A 330 -6.27 4.63 -11.86
N ARG A 331 -7.52 5.11 -11.90
CA ARG A 331 -8.69 4.36 -11.47
C ARG A 331 -9.10 3.36 -12.55
#